data_AF-F9DWB6-F1
#
_entry.id   AF-F9DWB6-F1
#
_cell.length_a   1.000
_cell.length_b   1.000
_cell.length_c   1.000
_cell.angle_alpha   90.00
_cell.angle_beta   90.00
_cell.angle_gamma   90.00
#
_symmetry.space_group_name_H-M   'P 1'
#
loop_
_entity.id
_entity.type
_entity.pdbx_description
1 polymer ?
#
loop_
_entity_poly.entity_id
_entity_poly.type
_entity_poly.pdbx_seq_one_letter_code
_entity_poly.pdbx_strand_id
1 'polypeptide(L)'
;MGAKWIKAAVIYFLIGVGFGLYMHATIELQWGATHAHINVVGWLTTAAIGIIYSVYPKAGNSALGKAQFWLYNIGLPILLLGMLIIQPAIGAPLILIQICVWGGGIALAFSILLFLVNVYKNVEAPAGV
;
A
#
# COMPACT_ATOMS: atom_id res chain seq x y z
N MET A 1 15.21 0.25 6.27
CA MET A 1 13.75 -0.04 6.26
C MET A 1 13.32 -1.11 5.24
N GLY A 2 14.12 -1.44 4.21
CA GLY A 2 13.70 -2.34 3.11
C GLY A 2 13.12 -3.69 3.52
N ALA A 3 13.76 -4.41 4.45
CA ALA A 3 13.26 -5.71 4.93
C ALA A 3 11.85 -5.64 5.56
N LYS A 4 11.49 -4.52 6.22
CA LYS A 4 10.14 -4.35 6.79
C LYS A 4 9.08 -4.20 5.70
N TRP A 5 9.39 -3.43 4.66
CA TRP A 5 8.55 -3.30 3.47
C TRP A 5 8.36 -4.65 2.78
N ILE A 6 9.42 -5.43 2.58
CA ILE A 6 9.33 -6.76 1.95
C ILE A 6 8.44 -7.69 2.79
N LYS A 7 8.60 -7.71 4.12
CA LYS A 7 7.74 -8.50 5.01
C LYS A 7 6.27 -8.09 4.88
N ALA A 8 5.98 -6.79 4.86
CA ALA A 8 4.61 -6.30 4.65
C ALA A 8 4.06 -6.72 3.27
N ALA A 9 4.88 -6.64 2.21
CA ALA A 9 4.47 -7.01 0.87
C ALA A 9 4.06 -8.49 0.76
N VAL A 10 4.79 -9.40 1.43
CA VAL A 10 4.44 -10.83 1.45
C VAL A 10 3.14 -11.08 2.22
N ILE A 11 2.86 -10.32 3.28
CA ILE A 11 1.57 -10.39 3.98
C ILE A 11 0.43 -9.96 3.05
N TYR A 12 0.59 -8.83 2.34
CA TYR A 12 -0.41 -8.40 1.35
C TYR A 12 -0.58 -9.40 0.21
N PHE A 13 0.50 -10.06 -0.22
CA PHE A 13 0.41 -11.10 -1.24
C PHE A 13 -0.46 -12.28 -0.77
N LEU A 14 -0.24 -12.76 0.45
CA LEU A 14 -1.06 -13.82 1.04
C LEU A 14 -2.54 -13.41 1.13
N ILE A 15 -2.81 -12.18 1.58
CA ILE A 15 -4.17 -11.62 1.63
C ILE A 15 -4.77 -11.53 0.22
N GLY A 16 -4.01 -11.07 -0.78
CA GLY A 16 -4.45 -10.93 -2.16
C GLY A 16 -4.85 -12.27 -2.78
N VAL A 17 -4.02 -13.31 -2.60
CA VAL A 17 -4.33 -14.67 -3.05
C VAL A 17 -5.58 -15.21 -2.36
N GLY A 18 -5.65 -15.12 -1.02
CA GLY A 18 -6.81 -15.60 -0.27
C GLY A 18 -8.10 -14.89 -0.67
N PHE A 19 -8.05 -13.56 -0.83
CA PHE A 19 -9.20 -12.77 -1.23
C PHE A 19 -9.64 -13.06 -2.68
N GLY A 20 -8.69 -13.26 -3.60
CA GLY A 20 -8.99 -13.67 -4.97
C GLY A 20 -9.67 -15.03 -5.03
N LEU A 21 -9.15 -16.02 -4.30
CA LEU A 21 -9.75 -17.35 -4.21
C LEU A 21 -11.18 -17.28 -3.67
N TYR A 22 -11.41 -16.50 -2.61
CA TYR A 22 -12.74 -16.24 -2.08
C TYR A 22 -13.68 -15.67 -3.15
N MET A 23 -13.32 -14.56 -3.78
CA MET A 23 -14.15 -13.91 -4.80
C MET A 23 -14.53 -14.85 -5.95
N HIS A 24 -13.58 -15.65 -6.43
CA HIS A 24 -13.84 -16.60 -7.52
C HIS A 24 -14.71 -17.78 -7.07
N ALA A 25 -14.52 -18.27 -5.83
CA ALA A 25 -15.31 -19.36 -5.29
C ALA A 25 -16.77 -18.95 -5.00
N THR A 26 -17.02 -17.69 -4.65
CA THR A 26 -18.35 -17.17 -4.33
C THR A 26 -18.98 -16.31 -5.43
N ILE A 27 -18.27 -16.09 -6.55
CA ILE A 27 -18.72 -15.28 -7.69
C ILE A 27 -18.95 -13.79 -7.30
N GLU A 28 -18.25 -13.32 -6.27
CA GLU A 28 -18.37 -11.95 -5.75
C GLU A 28 -17.41 -10.99 -6.48
N LEU A 29 -17.64 -10.82 -7.79
CA LEU A 29 -16.73 -10.08 -8.68
C LEU A 29 -16.77 -8.55 -8.51
N GLN A 30 -17.76 -8.00 -7.80
CA GLN A 30 -17.85 -6.57 -7.51
C GLN A 30 -16.63 -6.04 -6.72
N TRP A 31 -15.92 -6.91 -5.99
CA TRP A 31 -14.69 -6.55 -5.28
C TRP A 31 -13.42 -6.67 -6.14
N GLY A 32 -13.55 -6.84 -7.46
CA GLY A 32 -12.41 -6.93 -8.38
C GLY A 32 -11.41 -5.77 -8.22
N ALA A 33 -11.91 -4.54 -8.05
CA ALA A 33 -11.06 -3.38 -7.82
C ALA A 33 -10.27 -3.49 -6.50
N THR A 34 -10.90 -3.93 -5.41
CA THR A 34 -10.24 -4.13 -4.12
C THR A 34 -9.16 -5.21 -4.21
N HIS A 35 -9.47 -6.35 -4.85
CA HIS A 35 -8.50 -7.42 -5.09
C HIS A 35 -7.28 -6.91 -5.88
N ALA A 36 -7.50 -6.15 -6.96
CA ALA A 36 -6.44 -5.56 -7.74
C ALA A 36 -5.58 -4.58 -6.91
N HIS A 37 -6.19 -3.76 -6.05
CA HIS A 37 -5.44 -2.83 -5.19
C HIS A 37 -4.61 -3.56 -4.11
N ILE A 38 -5.12 -4.66 -3.55
CA ILE A 38 -4.34 -5.50 -2.63
C ILE A 38 -3.07 -6.02 -3.33
N ASN A 39 -3.18 -6.54 -4.55
CA ASN A 39 -2.03 -7.09 -5.28
C ASN A 39 -1.08 -6.00 -5.82
N VAL A 40 -1.60 -4.93 -6.42
CA VAL A 40 -0.76 -3.90 -7.05
C VAL A 40 -0.17 -2.95 -6.01
N VAL A 41 -1.00 -2.38 -5.15
CA VAL A 41 -0.56 -1.40 -4.14
C VAL A 41 -0.03 -2.13 -2.91
N GLY A 42 -0.76 -3.11 -2.39
CA GLY A 42 -0.33 -3.87 -1.22
C GLY A 42 0.89 -4.74 -1.45
N TRP A 43 0.93 -5.55 -2.50
CA TRP A 43 2.07 -6.42 -2.77
C TRP A 43 3.13 -5.78 -3.67
N LEU A 44 2.85 -5.57 -4.96
CA LEU A 44 3.88 -5.23 -5.95
C LEU A 44 4.58 -3.90 -5.65
N THR A 45 3.82 -2.85 -5.31
CA THR A 45 4.36 -1.52 -5.01
C THR A 45 5.16 -1.54 -3.70
N THR A 46 4.61 -2.16 -2.64
CA THR A 46 5.29 -2.34 -1.35
C THR A 46 6.60 -3.12 -1.50
N ALA A 47 6.61 -4.18 -2.32
CA ALA A 47 7.81 -4.96 -2.63
C ALA A 47 8.83 -4.11 -3.39
N ALA A 48 8.42 -3.36 -4.41
CA ALA A 48 9.29 -2.46 -5.16
C ALA A 48 9.94 -1.41 -4.25
N ILE A 49 9.17 -0.74 -3.38
CA ILE A 49 9.71 0.20 -2.39
C ILE A 49 10.69 -0.50 -1.45
N GLY A 50 10.35 -1.73 -1.00
CA GLY A 50 11.23 -2.53 -0.16
C GLY A 50 12.56 -2.87 -0.81
N ILE A 51 12.56 -3.21 -2.10
CA ILE A 51 13.77 -3.46 -2.90
C ILE A 51 14.57 -2.17 -3.03
N ILE A 52 13.93 -1.07 -3.43
CA ILE A 52 14.58 0.26 -3.54
C ILE A 52 15.27 0.64 -2.23
N TYR A 53 14.60 0.47 -1.09
CA TYR A 53 15.18 0.77 0.24
C TYR A 53 16.15 -0.28 0.78
N SER A 54 16.29 -1.41 0.09
CA SER A 54 17.35 -2.38 0.36
C SER A 54 18.60 -2.04 -0.46
N VAL A 55 18.43 -1.59 -1.71
CA VAL A 55 19.51 -1.13 -2.60
C VAL A 55 20.05 0.25 -2.21
N TYR A 56 19.18 1.15 -1.75
CA TYR A 56 19.52 2.51 -1.29
C TYR A 56 19.18 2.68 0.21
N PRO A 57 20.01 2.14 1.14
CA PRO A 57 19.73 2.18 2.58
C PRO A 57 19.60 3.59 3.16
N LYS A 58 20.31 4.58 2.59
CA LYS A 58 20.22 6.01 2.98
C LYS A 58 18.78 6.52 2.83
N ALA A 59 18.16 6.26 1.68
CA ALA A 59 16.75 6.61 1.44
C ALA A 59 15.83 5.86 2.41
N GLY A 60 16.05 4.56 2.62
CA GLY A 60 15.23 3.75 3.50
C GLY A 60 15.31 4.17 4.98
N ASN A 61 16.45 4.64 5.46
CA ASN A 61 16.66 4.98 6.87
C ASN A 61 16.46 6.47 7.18
N SER A 62 16.17 7.29 6.18
CA SER A 62 15.86 8.72 6.35
C SER A 62 14.55 8.92 7.13
N ALA A 63 14.35 10.13 7.68
CA ALA A 63 13.11 10.49 8.35
C ALA A 63 11.90 10.40 7.39
N LEU A 64 12.08 10.80 6.13
CA LEU A 64 11.04 10.70 5.09
C LEU A 64 10.68 9.25 4.79
N GLY A 65 11.68 8.37 4.66
CA GLY A 65 11.46 6.94 4.41
C GLY A 65 10.73 6.22 5.55
N LYS A 66 11.00 6.63 6.80
CA LYS A 66 10.27 6.14 7.99
C LYS A 66 8.83 6.66 8.05
N ALA A 67 8.62 7.96 7.79
CA ALA A 67 7.30 8.57 7.78
C ALA A 67 6.42 7.99 6.66
N GLN A 68 6.99 7.82 5.45
CA GLN A 68 6.34 7.10 4.35
C GLN A 68 5.89 5.72 4.78
N PHE A 69 6.77 4.90 5.39
CA PHE A 69 6.40 3.52 5.79
C PHE A 69 5.14 3.48 6.65
N TRP A 70 5.04 4.34 7.65
CA TRP A 70 3.89 4.36 8.55
C TRP A 70 2.63 4.91 7.87
N LEU A 71 2.73 6.03 7.15
CA LEU A 71 1.59 6.58 6.42
C LEU A 71 1.05 5.59 5.39
N TYR A 72 1.93 4.88 4.68
CA TYR A 72 1.55 3.86 3.71
C TYR A 72 0.84 2.67 4.37
N ASN A 73 1.48 2.05 5.36
CA ASN A 73 1.01 0.79 5.95
C ASN A 73 -0.18 0.99 6.91
N ILE A 74 -0.49 2.23 7.31
CA ILE A 74 -1.73 2.58 8.03
C ILE A 74 -2.81 3.04 7.04
N GLY A 75 -2.46 3.91 6.09
CA GLY A 75 -3.40 4.45 5.10
C GLY A 75 -3.96 3.38 4.16
N LEU A 76 -3.12 2.44 3.72
CA LEU A 76 -3.53 1.40 2.78
C LEU A 76 -4.61 0.46 3.36
N PRO A 77 -4.48 -0.14 4.55
CA PRO A 77 -5.56 -0.94 5.14
C PRO A 77 -6.87 -0.17 5.31
N ILE A 78 -6.79 1.10 5.70
CA ILE A 78 -7.97 1.97 5.86
C ILE A 78 -8.65 2.20 4.50
N LEU A 79 -7.87 2.46 3.45
CA LEU A 79 -8.40 2.60 2.09
C LEU A 79 -9.03 1.30 1.60
N LEU A 80 -8.34 0.16 1.76
CA LEU A 80 -8.83 -1.16 1.34
C LEU A 80 -10.14 -1.52 2.05
N LEU A 81 -10.25 -1.22 3.35
CA LEU A 81 -11.51 -1.36 4.08
C LEU A 81 -12.61 -0.51 3.44
N GLY A 82 -12.34 0.76 3.15
CA GLY A 82 -13.25 1.65 2.44
C GLY A 82 -13.74 1.08 1.11
N MET A 83 -12.83 0.49 0.32
CA MET A 83 -13.15 -0.16 -0.96
C MET A 83 -13.98 -1.45 -0.82
N LEU A 84 -13.85 -2.17 0.31
CA LEU A 84 -14.70 -3.32 0.60
C LEU A 84 -16.12 -2.89 0.97
N ILE A 85 -16.25 -1.90 1.87
CA ILE A 85 -17.53 -1.50 2.45
C ILE A 85 -18.34 -0.53 1.59
N ILE A 86 -17.74 0.06 0.54
CA ILE A 86 -18.45 0.94 -0.41
C ILE A 86 -19.49 0.17 -1.23
N GLN A 87 -19.40 -1.16 -1.28
CA GLN A 87 -20.35 -1.97 -2.03
C GLN A 87 -21.76 -1.84 -1.43
N PRO A 88 -22.79 -1.49 -2.22
CA PRO A 88 -24.14 -1.26 -1.70
C PRO A 88 -24.70 -2.43 -0.87
N ALA A 89 -24.36 -3.66 -1.23
CA ALA A 89 -24.78 -4.87 -0.53
C ALA A 89 -24.33 -4.94 0.94
N ILE A 90 -23.26 -4.22 1.32
CA ILE A 90 -22.75 -4.17 2.69
C ILE A 90 -23.59 -3.24 3.58
N GLY A 91 -24.23 -2.22 2.99
CA GLY A 91 -25.06 -1.27 3.74
C GLY A 91 -24.30 -0.43 4.77
N ALA A 92 -23.01 -0.18 4.56
CA ALA A 92 -22.19 0.60 5.50
C ALA A 92 -22.62 2.08 5.55
N PRO A 93 -22.54 2.75 6.71
CA PRO A 93 -22.84 4.18 6.82
C PRO A 93 -21.95 5.02 5.90
N LEU A 94 -22.53 5.98 5.18
CA LEU A 94 -21.81 6.84 4.24
C LEU A 94 -20.61 7.55 4.88
N ILE A 95 -20.75 8.00 6.13
CA ILE A 95 -19.68 8.65 6.87
C ILE A 95 -18.47 7.73 7.08
N LEU A 96 -18.70 6.44 7.34
CA LEU A 96 -17.63 5.45 7.51
C LEU A 96 -16.91 5.20 6.18
N ILE A 97 -17.68 5.04 5.09
CA ILE A 97 -17.12 4.90 3.74
C ILE A 97 -16.21 6.10 3.42
N GLN A 98 -16.69 7.33 3.67
CA GLN A 98 -15.92 8.55 3.39
C GLN A 98 -14.65 8.63 4.23
N ILE A 99 -14.72 8.36 5.53
CA ILE A 99 -13.54 8.36 6.41
C ILE A 99 -12.50 7.34 5.93
N CYS A 100 -12.94 6.13 5.56
CA CYS A 100 -12.02 5.09 5.10
C CYS A 100 -11.40 5.43 3.74
N VAL A 101 -12.22 5.81 2.75
CA VAL A 101 -11.74 6.09 1.39
C VAL A 101 -10.88 7.34 1.36
N TRP A 102 -11.38 8.47 1.86
CA TRP A 102 -10.63 9.73 1.83
C TRP A 102 -9.50 9.74 2.86
N GLY A 103 -9.74 9.31 4.09
CA GLY A 103 -8.70 9.28 5.12
C GLY A 103 -7.55 8.36 4.75
N GLY A 104 -7.86 7.12 4.35
CA GLY A 104 -6.86 6.16 3.89
C GLY A 104 -6.16 6.61 2.60
N GLY A 105 -6.93 7.09 1.62
CA GLY A 105 -6.42 7.58 0.34
C GLY A 105 -5.50 8.79 0.47
N ILE A 106 -5.86 9.76 1.31
CA ILE A 106 -5.02 10.95 1.58
C ILE A 106 -3.73 10.53 2.28
N ALA A 107 -3.80 9.68 3.30
CA ALA A 107 -2.60 9.17 3.97
C ALA A 107 -1.66 8.45 2.99
N LEU A 108 -2.22 7.63 2.10
CA LEU A 108 -1.46 6.95 1.05
C LEU A 108 -0.86 7.96 0.06
N ALA A 109 -1.61 8.97 -0.39
CA ALA A 109 -1.12 10.00 -1.30
C ALA A 109 0.03 10.81 -0.71
N PHE A 110 -0.10 11.24 0.56
CA PHE A 110 0.99 11.90 1.28
C PHE A 110 2.20 10.99 1.42
N SER A 111 2.01 9.69 1.70
CA SER A 111 3.10 8.73 1.69
C SER A 111 3.82 8.68 0.35
N ILE A 112 3.11 8.64 -0.77
CA ILE A 112 3.72 8.65 -2.11
C ILE A 112 4.47 9.97 -2.38
N LEU A 113 3.95 11.10 -1.91
CA LEU A 113 4.66 12.38 -2.01
C LEU A 113 5.98 12.36 -1.22
N LEU A 114 5.97 11.81 0.00
CA LEU A 114 7.19 11.62 0.78
C LEU A 114 8.18 10.69 0.08
N PHE A 115 7.68 9.61 -0.54
CA PHE A 115 8.51 8.70 -1.32
C PHE A 115 9.19 9.42 -2.48
N LEU A 116 8.44 10.20 -3.27
CA LEU A 116 8.95 10.99 -4.38
C LEU A 116 10.08 11.91 -3.90
N VAL A 117 9.82 12.74 -2.89
CA VAL A 117 10.83 13.67 -2.36
C VAL A 117 12.04 12.92 -1.80
N ASN A 118 11.84 11.78 -1.15
CA ASN A 118 12.92 11.00 -0.56
C ASN A 118 13.81 10.35 -1.61
N VAL A 119 13.23 9.85 -2.71
CA VAL A 119 13.97 9.27 -3.84
C VAL A 119 14.88 10.34 -4.45
N TYR A 120 14.35 11.49 -4.83
CA TYR A 120 15.15 12.57 -5.41
C TYR A 120 16.26 13.10 -4.49
N LYS A 121 16.11 12.95 -3.16
CA LYS A 121 17.10 13.40 -2.18
C LYS A 121 18.16 12.37 -1.81
N ASN A 122 17.85 11.07 -1.88
CA ASN A 122 18.68 10.04 -1.24
C ASN A 122 18.96 8.81 -2.12
N VAL A 123 18.37 8.73 -3.32
CA VAL A 123 18.70 7.72 -4.33
C VAL A 123 19.65 8.35 -5.31
N GLU A 124 20.94 8.15 -5.06
CA GLU A 124 22.04 8.66 -5.88
C GLU A 124 22.67 7.50 -6.65
N ALA A 125 23.25 7.78 -7.82
CA ALA A 125 24.02 6.77 -8.54
C ALA A 125 25.17 6.28 -7.64
N PRO A 126 25.55 4.99 -7.70
CA PRO A 126 26.75 4.52 -7.04
C PRO A 126 27.93 5.42 -7.46
N ALA A 127 28.68 5.94 -6.50
CA ALA A 127 29.87 6.73 -6.82
C ALA A 127 30.88 5.82 -7.55
N GLY A 128 31.06 6.05 -8.85
CA GLY A 128 32.04 5.35 -9.69
C GLY A 128 31.47 4.20 -10.52
N VAL A 129 31.04 4.54 -11.75
CA VAL A 129 31.36 3.78 -12.95
C VAL A 129 32.30 4.64 -13.78
#